data_AF-A0A3S4IB71-F1
#
_entry.id   AF-A0A3S4IB71-F1
#
_cell.length_a   1.000
_cell.length_b   1.000
_cell.length_c   1.000
_cell.angle_alpha   90.00
_cell.angle_beta   90.00
_cell.angle_gamma   90.00
#
_symmetry.space_group_name_H-M   'P 1'
#
loop_
_entity.id
_entity.type
_entity.pdbx_description
1 polymer ?
#
loop_
_entity_poly.entity_id
_entity_poly.type
_entity_poly.pdbx_seq_one_letter_code
_entity_poly.pdbx_strand_id
1 'polypeptide(L)' 'MPCLSIPTFRGCGVGKLLVEHAFTLAPELTTNVNEQNEQAVGFYKKMGFKVTGRSEVDDLGRPYPLLNLVHT' A
#
# COMPACT_ATOMS: atom_id res chain seq x y z
N MET A 1 13.86 -4.60 27.72
CA MET A 1 13.67 -3.78 26.50
C MET A 1 12.47 -4.32 25.74
N PRO A 2 11.30 -3.67 25.78
CA PRO A 2 10.18 -4.08 24.95
C PRO A 2 10.33 -3.48 23.54
N CYS A 3 10.03 -4.32 22.56
CA CYS A 3 10.04 -4.05 21.13
C CYS A 3 9.09 -2.88 20.80
N LEU A 4 9.61 -1.87 20.10
CA LEU A 4 8.86 -0.73 19.58
C LEU A 4 8.02 -1.19 18.37
N SER A 5 7.00 -2.02 18.60
CA SER A 5 5.94 -2.13 17.61
C SER A 5 5.23 -0.77 17.57
N ILE A 6 5.05 -0.23 16.37
CA ILE A 6 4.33 1.03 16.11
C ILE A 6 2.89 0.74 15.64
N PRO A 7 1.98 0.21 16.48
CA PRO A 7 0.57 0.11 16.11
C PRO A 7 -0.19 1.44 16.32
N THR A 8 0.39 2.44 16.99
CA THR A 8 -0.35 3.60 17.53
C THR A 8 -0.65 4.73 16.53
N PHE A 9 -0.07 4.75 15.33
CA PHE A 9 -0.28 5.84 14.36
C PHE A 9 -1.13 5.48 13.13
N ARG A 10 -1.80 4.32 13.14
CA ARG A 10 -2.81 4.01 12.12
C ARG A 10 -4.07 4.83 12.41
N GLY A 11 -4.41 5.76 11.52
CA GLY A 11 -5.64 6.58 11.62
C GLY A 11 -5.43 8.09 11.77
N CYS A 12 -4.20 8.57 11.96
CA CYS A 12 -3.91 10.02 12.05
C CYS A 12 -3.83 10.75 10.70
N GLY A 13 -4.31 10.15 9.60
CA GLY A 13 -4.24 10.78 8.27
C GLY A 13 -2.85 10.90 7.65
N VAL A 14 -1.78 10.50 8.35
CA VAL A 14 -0.39 10.54 7.86
C VAL A 14 -0.22 9.74 6.57
N GLY A 15 -0.84 8.56 6.48
CA GLY A 15 -0.81 7.78 5.24
C GLY A 15 -1.45 8.52 4.07
N LYS A 16 -2.49 9.32 4.32
CA LYS A 16 -3.12 10.14 3.29
C LYS A 16 -2.22 11.28 2.83
N LEU A 17 -1.65 12.01 3.78
CA LEU A 17 -0.67 13.08 3.50
C LEU A 17 0.54 12.58 2.70
N LEU A 18 1.09 11.42 3.06
CA LEU A 18 2.23 10.84 2.34
C LEU A 18 1.87 10.50 0.89
N VAL A 19 0.71 9.90 0.66
CA VAL A 19 0.25 9.54 -0.67
C VAL A 19 -0.12 10.79 -1.49
N GLU A 20 -0.80 11.77 -0.88
CA GLU A 20 -1.10 13.05 -1.53
C GLU A 20 0.18 13.79 -1.93
N HIS A 21 1.20 13.78 -1.08
CA HIS A 21 2.50 14.33 -1.43
C HIS A 21 3.19 13.54 -2.54
N ALA A 22 3.11 12.20 -2.53
CA ALA A 22 3.65 11.36 -3.59
C ALA A 22 3.00 11.69 -4.95
N PHE A 23 1.70 11.98 -4.98
CA PHE A 23 1.01 12.43 -6.20
C PHE A 23 1.53 13.76 -6.74
N THR A 24 1.99 14.68 -5.87
CA THR A 24 2.60 15.94 -6.34
C THR A 24 3.96 15.75 -7.00
N LEU A 25 4.65 14.64 -6.69
CA LEU A 25 6.00 14.36 -7.15
C LEU A 25 6.01 13.46 -8.40
N ALA A 26 5.05 12.54 -8.48
CA ALA A 26 4.95 11.59 -9.58
C ALA A 26 3.46 11.37 -9.97
N PRO A 27 3.04 11.80 -11.18
CA PRO A 27 1.67 11.59 -11.65
C PRO A 27 1.34 10.11 -11.89
N GLU A 28 2.33 9.29 -12.22
CA GLU A 28 2.18 7.84 -12.41
C GLU A 28 2.75 7.08 -11.22
N LEU A 29 1.98 6.97 -10.15
CA LEU A 29 2.42 6.27 -8.94
C LEU A 29 2.04 4.79 -9.01
N THR A 30 3.04 3.91 -8.94
CA THR A 30 2.82 2.46 -8.78
C THR A 30 3.20 2.00 -7.38
N THR A 31 2.44 1.05 -6.83
CA THR A 31 2.77 0.43 -5.53
C THR A 31 2.32 -1.02 -5.49
N ASN A 32 2.91 -1.81 -4.61
CA ASN A 32 2.51 -3.19 -4.35
C ASN A 32 1.95 -3.31 -2.93
N VAL A 33 0.85 -4.03 -2.79
CA VAL A 33 0.24 -4.31 -1.48
C VAL A 33 -0.03 -5.79 -1.36
N ASN A 34 0.23 -6.35 -0.19
CA ASN A 34 -0.17 -7.73 0.09
C ASN A 34 -1.70 -7.87 0.03
N GLU A 35 -2.20 -8.82 -0.75
CA GLU A 35 -3.63 -9.08 -0.96
C GLU A 35 -4.37 -9.38 0.35
N GLN A 36 -3.69 -10.05 1.30
CA GLN A 36 -4.25 -10.39 2.61
C GLN A 36 -4.41 -9.18 3.52
N ASN A 37 -3.75 -8.05 3.21
CA ASN A 37 -3.91 -6.81 3.95
C ASN A 37 -5.12 -6.02 3.41
N GLU A 38 -6.32 -6.55 3.64
CA GLU A 38 -7.58 -5.99 3.14
C GLU A 38 -7.78 -4.52 3.55
N GLN A 39 -7.27 -4.12 4.73
CA GLN A 39 -7.29 -2.74 5.19
C GLN A 39 -6.45 -1.82 4.29
N ALA A 40 -5.23 -2.21 3.94
CA ALA A 40 -4.38 -1.45 3.03
C ALA A 40 -4.93 -1.44 1.60
N VAL A 41 -5.45 -2.57 1.12
CA VAL A 41 -6.11 -2.67 -0.19
C VAL A 41 -7.28 -1.69 -0.28
N GLY A 42 -8.15 -1.66 0.75
CA GLY A 42 -9.26 -0.72 0.81
C GLY A 42 -8.82 0.74 0.90
N PHE A 43 -7.73 1.02 1.60
CA PHE A 43 -7.14 2.35 1.70
C PHE A 43 -6.65 2.88 0.34
N TYR A 44 -5.83 2.11 -0.37
CA TYR A 44 -5.33 2.53 -1.70
C TYR A 44 -6.44 2.63 -2.75
N LYS A 45 -7.42 1.71 -2.74
CA LYS A 45 -8.60 1.82 -3.62
C LYS A 45 -9.39 3.11 -3.38
N LYS A 46 -9.59 3.50 -2.11
CA LYS A 46 -10.26 4.78 -1.76
C LYS A 46 -9.47 6.01 -2.19
N MET A 47 -8.16 5.89 -2.34
CA MET A 47 -7.29 6.96 -2.84
C MET A 47 -7.25 7.07 -4.36
N GLY A 48 -7.93 6.17 -5.09
CA GLY A 48 -7.97 6.18 -6.56
C GLY A 48 -7.01 5.21 -7.24
N PHE A 49 -6.25 4.41 -6.49
CA PHE A 49 -5.42 3.37 -7.08
C PHE A 49 -6.27 2.25 -7.68
N LYS A 50 -5.83 1.74 -8.83
CA LYS A 50 -6.44 0.61 -9.54
C LYS A 50 -5.49 -0.58 -9.55
N VAL A 51 -6.04 -1.78 -9.39
CA VAL A 51 -5.27 -3.02 -9.49
C VAL A 51 -4.94 -3.28 -10.96
N THR A 52 -3.66 -3.42 -11.28
CA THR A 52 -3.15 -3.73 -12.63
C THR A 52 -2.60 -5.14 -12.76
N GLY A 53 -2.31 -5.81 -11.65
CA GLY A 53 -1.78 -7.16 -11.67
C GLY A 53 -1.80 -7.81 -10.29
N ARG A 54 -1.50 -9.10 -10.27
CA ARG A 54 -1.37 -9.91 -9.06
C ARG A 54 -0.18 -10.85 -9.22
N SER A 55 0.62 -10.95 -8.17
CA SER A 55 1.68 -11.95 -8.04
C SER A 55 1.30 -12.93 -6.95
N GLU A 56 1.49 -14.23 -7.19
CA GLU A 56 1.19 -15.28 -6.18
C GLU A 56 2.26 -15.33 -5.08
N VAL A 57 3.46 -14.83 -5.40
CA VAL A 57 4.60 -14.77 -4.50
C VAL A 57 5.13 -13.34 -4.38
N ASP A 58 5.74 -13.05 -3.24
CA ASP A 58 6.51 -11.85 -2.98
C ASP A 58 7.88 -11.93 -3.65
N ASP A 59 8.65 -10.83 -3.68
CA ASP A 59 9.99 -10.77 -4.28
C ASP A 59 10.98 -11.79 -3.70
N LEU A 60 10.73 -12.28 -2.48
CA LEU A 60 11.50 -13.34 -1.82
C LEU A 60 10.98 -14.77 -2.09
N GLY A 61 10.03 -14.96 -3.00
CA GLY A 61 9.45 -16.26 -3.33
C GLY A 61 8.54 -16.84 -2.24
N ARG A 62 8.10 -16.01 -1.29
CA ARG A 62 7.20 -16.41 -0.21
C ARG A 62 5.75 -16.43 -0.72
N PRO A 63 4.88 -17.33 -0.24
CA PRO A 63 3.47 -17.44 -0.68
C PRO A 63 2.60 -16.33 -0.08
N TYR A 64 2.99 -15.09 -0.35
CA TYR A 64 2.33 -13.88 0.07
C TYR A 64 1.87 -13.13 -1.18
N PRO A 65 0.61 -13.33 -1.62
CA PRO A 65 0.14 -12.74 -2.85
C PRO A 65 0.20 -11.21 -2.76
N LEU A 66 0.74 -10.59 -3.81
CA LEU A 66 0.82 -9.14 -3.95
C LEU A 66 -0.15 -8.67 -5.03
N LEU A 67 -0.78 -7.52 -4.80
CA LEU A 67 -1.53 -6.77 -5.79
C LEU A 67 -0.67 -5.60 -6.25
N ASN A 68 -0.55 -5.46 -7.57
CA ASN A 68 0.11 -4.33 -8.21
C ASN A 68 -0.95 -3.25 -8.44
N LEU A 69 -0.68 -2.05 -7.95
CA LEU A 69 -1.58 -0.92 -7.98
C LEU A 69 -0.93 0.21 -8.78
N VAL A 70 -1.73 0.89 -9.60
CA VAL A 70 -1.34 2.13 -10.28
C VAL A 70 -2.34 3.22 -9.97
N HIS A 71 -1.87 4.44 -9.82
CA HIS A 71 -2.66 5.65 -9.83
C HIS A 71 -2.31 6.45 -11.08
N THR A 72 -3.35 6.79 -11.86
CA THR A 72 -3.30 7.56 -13.12
C THR A 72 -4.24 8.74 -13.03
#